data_AF-A0A7C3NJV2-F1
#
_entry.id   AF-A0A7C3NJV2-F1
#
_cell.length_a   1.000
_cell.length_b   1.000
_cell.length_c   1.000
_cell.angle_alpha   90.00
_cell.angle_beta   90.00
_cell.angle_gamma   90.00
#
_symmetry.space_group_name_H-M   'P 1'
#
loop_
_entity.id
_entity.type
_entity.pdbx_description
1 polymer ?
#
loop_
_entity_poly.entity_id
_entity_poly.type
_entity_poly.pdbx_seq_one_letter_code
_entity_poly.pdbx_strand_id
1 'polypeptide(L)'
;MLRTMQRVRFNSQSVAIALAAGLLAYLTLFPLITLIYGSLKSGPPGVAGALTLRNYLVLLENWRLPGALWNSLIFSVGSSSLAFILALYFAWMTERTNVRWRGLLYSLILVPMIVPGILTTVGWIVLFGRRSGLINLIAMNFFGLEEPIEINNMIGMIWVQGTDQIPFAFLLLAAALRSMDPSLEEAAMVAGSGIVRTTLRITLRVLLPAILAVWMITFVRAIENFEVPALIGIPAGILVFATEVYLATKTVPTDFGLASTFAVVYLLITTGGVLLYLKWTAASEQFATITGKGFRPTVYDLGRWRQPLAWINLALCLIVFILPILVVIWSSFLPFYMAPTSEAIASLTLDNYRNLWRLPLVQRAMWNSFVLGIASSTITMLLTATIAWIIVRTKWRGKGALDFLAFSPIAMPGLVLGIAILWLYLVVPVPVYGTLWILLIAYVTKYLPFGMRACSSSMLQIKKELEEASEASGASWTDTFRKVILPLLAPGFVAGWIYVITHSFRELSTSIMLYRAGTEVIAIVLFELWDGGQYPQLAALGMVMIAILIAISLIARAIGARYSIQQV
;
A
#
# COMPACT_ATOMS: atom_id res chain seq x y z
N MET A 1 -35.29 42.48 -4.90
CA MET A 1 -34.19 41.82 -5.66
C MET A 1 -32.85 42.45 -5.27
N LEU A 2 -32.45 42.34 -4.00
CA LEU A 2 -31.15 42.81 -3.49
C LEU A 2 -30.41 41.59 -2.98
N ARG A 3 -29.54 41.01 -3.81
CA ARG A 3 -28.56 40.01 -3.38
C ARG A 3 -27.57 40.74 -2.49
N THR A 4 -27.78 40.65 -1.18
CA THR A 4 -26.80 41.05 -0.17
C THR A 4 -25.52 40.28 -0.46
N MET A 5 -24.51 40.97 -1.00
CA MET A 5 -23.14 40.50 -0.98
C MET A 5 -22.77 40.35 0.50
N GLN A 6 -22.84 39.11 1.01
CA GLN A 6 -22.27 38.77 2.30
C GLN A 6 -20.78 39.13 2.23
N ARG A 7 -20.42 40.24 2.89
CA ARG A 7 -19.03 40.56 3.21
C ARG A 7 -18.43 39.31 3.83
N VAL A 8 -17.39 38.77 3.21
CA VAL A 8 -16.60 37.67 3.76
C VAL A 8 -16.03 38.19 5.09
N ARG A 9 -16.67 37.87 6.22
CA ARG A 9 -16.07 38.08 7.52
C ARG A 9 -14.84 37.16 7.57
N PHE A 10 -13.65 37.74 7.71
CA PHE A 10 -12.41 37.00 8.00
C PHE A 10 -12.53 36.34 9.37
N ASN A 11 -13.28 35.24 9.44
CA ASN A 11 -13.32 34.37 10.59
C ASN A 11 -12.19 33.33 10.43
N SER A 12 -11.58 32.90 11.53
CA SER A 12 -10.58 31.83 11.60
C SER A 12 -10.97 30.59 10.76
N GLN A 13 -12.27 30.25 10.74
CA GLN A 13 -12.84 29.21 9.89
C GLN A 13 -12.60 29.43 8.38
N SER A 14 -12.82 30.64 7.86
CA SER A 14 -12.67 30.93 6.43
C SER A 14 -11.21 30.86 5.99
N VAL A 15 -10.29 31.28 6.87
CA VAL A 15 -8.85 31.15 6.65
C VAL A 15 -8.44 29.69 6.63
N ALA A 16 -8.91 28.88 7.58
CA ALA A 16 -8.63 27.44 7.61
C ALA A 16 -9.14 26.73 6.35
N ILE A 17 -10.34 27.06 5.86
CA ILE A 17 -10.87 26.52 4.60
C ILE A 17 -10.00 26.91 3.41
N ALA A 18 -9.63 28.18 3.28
CA ALA A 18 -8.80 28.66 2.16
C ALA A 18 -7.41 28.03 2.17
N LEU A 19 -6.76 27.94 3.34
CA LEU A 19 -5.46 27.30 3.49
C LEU A 19 -5.50 25.81 3.20
N ALA A 20 -6.48 25.08 3.75
CA ALA A 20 -6.64 23.65 3.50
C ALA A 20 -6.92 23.37 2.01
N ALA A 21 -7.80 24.14 1.39
CA ALA A 21 -8.11 23.99 -0.03
C ALA A 21 -6.91 24.34 -0.93
N GLY A 22 -6.20 25.43 -0.64
CA GLY A 22 -5.02 25.85 -1.39
C GLY A 22 -3.87 24.85 -1.27
N LEU A 23 -3.58 24.38 -0.04
CA LEU A 23 -2.56 23.36 0.19
C LEU A 23 -2.92 22.05 -0.50
N LEU A 24 -4.19 21.63 -0.44
CA LEU A 24 -4.63 20.40 -1.11
C LEU A 24 -4.49 20.50 -2.63
N ALA A 25 -4.94 21.61 -3.21
CA ALA A 25 -4.78 21.87 -4.64
C ALA A 25 -3.30 21.88 -5.05
N TYR A 26 -2.42 22.48 -4.24
CA TYR A 26 -0.99 22.45 -4.47
C TYR A 26 -0.41 21.04 -4.41
N LEU A 27 -0.81 20.24 -3.43
CA LEU A 27 -0.30 18.89 -3.25
C LEU A 27 -0.77 17.90 -4.34
N THR A 28 -1.95 18.12 -4.93
CA THR A 28 -2.56 17.14 -5.85
C THR A 28 -2.69 17.62 -7.30
N LEU A 29 -3.16 18.84 -7.54
CA LEU A 29 -3.35 19.35 -8.90
C LEU A 29 -2.04 19.73 -9.56
N PHE A 30 -1.13 20.39 -8.83
CA PHE A 30 0.11 20.87 -9.42
C PHE A 30 0.99 19.73 -9.95
N PRO A 31 1.27 18.65 -9.19
CA PRO A 31 2.00 17.50 -9.72
C PRO A 31 1.32 16.90 -10.97
N LEU A 32 -0.01 16.78 -10.95
CA LEU A 32 -0.76 16.25 -12.10
C LEU A 32 -0.61 17.14 -13.34
N ILE A 33 -0.74 18.45 -13.17
CA ILE A 33 -0.58 19.43 -14.25
C ILE A 33 0.84 19.40 -14.78
N THR A 34 1.85 19.35 -13.91
CA THR A 34 3.26 19.33 -14.34
C THR A 34 3.67 18.02 -14.99
N LEU A 35 3.03 16.90 -14.61
CA LEU A 35 3.19 15.63 -15.30
C LEU A 35 2.69 15.69 -16.74
N ILE A 36 1.46 16.19 -16.94
CA ILE A 36 0.86 16.36 -18.28
C ILE A 36 1.65 17.40 -19.08
N TYR A 37 2.09 18.48 -18.45
CA TYR A 37 2.95 19.47 -19.09
C TYR A 37 4.30 18.87 -19.51
N GLY A 38 4.90 18.03 -18.66
CA GLY A 38 6.16 17.34 -18.93
C GLY A 38 6.06 16.36 -20.10
N SER A 39 4.96 15.61 -20.21
CA SER A 39 4.75 14.70 -21.36
C SER A 39 4.62 15.44 -22.69
N LEU A 40 4.19 16.70 -22.68
CA LEU A 40 4.07 17.55 -23.86
C LEU A 40 5.32 18.38 -24.16
N LYS A 41 6.34 18.36 -23.30
CA LYS A 41 7.51 19.22 -23.47
C LYS A 41 8.62 18.54 -24.29
N SER A 42 9.21 19.27 -25.23
CA SER A 42 10.31 18.75 -26.07
C SER A 42 11.69 18.77 -25.40
N GLY A 43 11.83 19.51 -24.29
CA GLY A 43 13.09 19.69 -23.56
C GLY A 43 12.99 19.15 -22.14
N PRO A 44 14.14 18.94 -21.46
CA PRO A 44 14.17 18.47 -20.09
C PRO A 44 13.56 19.52 -19.12
N PRO A 45 13.21 19.11 -17.89
CA PRO A 45 12.70 20.01 -16.87
C PRO A 45 13.64 21.21 -16.64
N GLY A 46 13.06 22.41 -16.50
CA GLY A 46 13.83 23.65 -16.30
C GLY A 46 14.46 24.25 -17.55
N VAL A 47 14.43 23.56 -18.69
CA VAL A 47 14.96 24.07 -19.98
C VAL A 47 13.82 24.50 -20.90
N ALA A 48 14.01 25.61 -21.61
CA ALA A 48 13.05 26.08 -22.60
C ALA A 48 12.86 25.04 -23.71
N GLY A 49 11.61 24.84 -24.14
CA GLY A 49 11.26 23.88 -25.19
C GLY A 49 9.86 24.16 -25.75
N ALA A 50 9.53 23.57 -26.89
CA ALA A 50 8.20 23.71 -27.47
C ALA A 50 7.21 22.73 -26.82
N LEU A 51 5.92 23.05 -26.88
CA LEU A 51 4.86 22.07 -26.63
C LEU A 51 4.69 21.23 -27.89
N THR A 52 4.83 19.91 -27.77
CA THR A 52 4.82 18.96 -28.88
C THR A 52 4.20 17.63 -28.46
N LEU A 53 3.62 16.90 -29.41
CA LEU A 53 3.18 15.51 -29.21
C LEU A 53 4.27 14.49 -29.53
N ARG A 54 5.52 14.94 -29.72
CA ARG A 54 6.64 14.08 -30.14
C ARG A 54 6.87 12.93 -29.18
N ASN A 55 6.79 13.17 -27.87
CA ASN A 55 7.01 12.11 -26.87
C ASN A 55 5.95 11.01 -26.95
N TYR A 56 4.72 11.33 -27.36
CA TYR A 56 3.67 10.34 -27.61
C TYR A 56 3.92 9.55 -28.89
N LEU A 57 4.42 10.19 -29.95
CA LEU A 57 4.83 9.49 -31.17
C LEU A 57 5.99 8.54 -30.90
N VAL A 58 7.03 9.00 -30.19
CA VAL A 58 8.17 8.16 -29.76
C VAL A 58 7.70 7.00 -28.89
N LEU A 59 6.72 7.23 -28.01
CA LEU A 59 6.14 6.16 -27.20
C LEU A 59 5.42 5.11 -28.07
N LEU A 60 4.62 5.53 -29.06
CA LEU A 60 3.91 4.62 -29.96
C LEU A 60 4.85 3.84 -30.89
N GLU A 61 5.98 4.43 -31.26
CA GLU A 61 7.05 3.79 -32.03
C GLU A 61 7.94 2.88 -31.16
N ASN A 62 7.83 2.97 -29.82
CA ASN A 62 8.66 2.20 -28.92
C ASN A 62 8.27 0.72 -28.96
N TRP A 63 9.18 -0.11 -29.49
CA TRP A 63 9.00 -1.55 -29.58
C TRP A 63 8.72 -2.24 -28.24
N ARG A 64 9.10 -1.62 -27.11
CA ARG A 64 8.85 -2.14 -25.76
C ARG A 64 7.42 -1.91 -25.27
N LEU A 65 6.71 -0.92 -25.80
CA LEU A 65 5.39 -0.52 -25.31
C LEU A 65 4.36 -1.67 -25.32
N PRO A 66 4.17 -2.43 -26.42
CA PRO A 66 3.21 -3.53 -26.43
C PRO A 66 3.57 -4.64 -25.44
N GLY A 67 4.86 -4.96 -25.33
CA GLY A 67 5.37 -5.92 -24.36
C GLY A 67 5.11 -5.48 -22.92
N ALA A 68 5.42 -4.22 -22.59
CA ALA A 68 5.18 -3.66 -21.27
C ALA A 68 3.69 -3.63 -20.91
N LEU A 69 2.81 -3.27 -21.85
CA LEU A 69 1.35 -3.34 -21.70
C LEU A 69 0.90 -4.76 -21.34
N TRP A 70 1.29 -5.73 -22.17
CA TRP A 70 0.85 -7.11 -22.04
C TRP A 70 1.42 -7.77 -20.77
N ASN A 71 2.70 -7.55 -20.49
CA ASN A 71 3.34 -8.02 -19.27
C ASN A 71 2.69 -7.42 -18.02
N SER A 72 2.36 -6.13 -18.02
CA SER A 72 1.67 -5.49 -16.90
C SER A 72 0.29 -6.10 -16.67
N LEU A 73 -0.45 -6.39 -17.75
CA LEU A 73 -1.77 -7.02 -17.68
C LEU A 73 -1.66 -8.45 -17.13
N ILE A 74 -0.77 -9.28 -17.68
CA ILE A 74 -0.57 -10.66 -17.21
C ILE A 74 -0.13 -10.66 -15.75
N PHE A 75 0.86 -9.83 -15.40
CA PHE A 75 1.39 -9.72 -14.06
C PHE A 75 0.31 -9.32 -13.05
N SER A 76 -0.46 -8.28 -13.36
CA SER A 76 -1.49 -7.76 -12.45
C SER A 76 -2.71 -8.66 -12.32
N VAL A 77 -3.24 -9.19 -13.43
CA VAL A 77 -4.36 -10.15 -13.41
C VAL A 77 -3.94 -11.45 -12.72
N GLY A 78 -2.75 -11.96 -13.03
CA GLY A 78 -2.24 -13.20 -12.45
C GLY A 78 -2.01 -13.09 -10.95
N SER A 79 -1.32 -12.04 -10.51
CA SER A 79 -1.04 -11.83 -9.08
C SER A 79 -2.29 -11.51 -8.27
N SER A 80 -3.20 -10.67 -8.78
CA SER A 80 -4.46 -10.38 -8.09
C SER A 80 -5.35 -11.61 -7.99
N SER A 81 -5.42 -12.44 -9.03
CA SER A 81 -6.20 -13.68 -9.02
C SER A 81 -5.61 -14.71 -8.06
N LEU A 82 -4.28 -14.87 -8.04
CA LEU A 82 -3.60 -15.75 -7.07
C LEU A 82 -3.87 -15.29 -5.63
N ALA A 83 -3.66 -14.00 -5.35
CA ALA A 83 -3.89 -13.40 -4.05
C ALA A 83 -5.34 -13.60 -3.60
N PHE A 84 -6.29 -13.31 -4.49
CA PHE A 84 -7.71 -13.41 -4.26
C PHE A 84 -8.15 -14.85 -3.98
N ILE A 85 -7.73 -15.83 -4.78
CA ILE A 85 -8.11 -17.24 -4.61
C ILE A 85 -7.61 -17.76 -3.25
N LEU A 86 -6.33 -17.53 -2.93
CA LEU A 86 -5.75 -17.99 -1.68
C LEU A 86 -6.33 -17.23 -0.47
N ALA A 87 -6.57 -15.93 -0.59
CA ALA A 87 -7.21 -15.15 0.45
C ALA A 87 -8.66 -15.57 0.71
N LEU A 88 -9.44 -15.84 -0.34
CA LEU A 88 -10.81 -16.35 -0.22
C LEU A 88 -10.81 -17.73 0.44
N TYR A 89 -9.86 -18.60 0.05
CA TYR A 89 -9.66 -19.90 0.69
C TYR A 89 -9.39 -19.74 2.19
N PHE A 90 -8.40 -18.94 2.57
CA PHE A 90 -8.07 -18.73 3.98
C PHE A 90 -9.21 -18.09 4.76
N ALA A 91 -9.87 -17.07 4.19
CA ALA A 91 -11.00 -16.39 4.82
C ALA A 91 -12.18 -17.35 5.02
N TRP A 92 -12.45 -18.22 4.05
CA TRP A 92 -13.45 -19.25 4.19
C TRP A 92 -13.09 -20.24 5.31
N MET A 93 -11.85 -20.73 5.33
CA MET A 93 -11.39 -21.65 6.38
C MET A 93 -11.50 -21.03 7.77
N THR A 94 -11.13 -19.77 7.97
CA THR A 94 -11.12 -19.14 9.29
C THR A 94 -12.50 -18.65 9.74
N GLU A 95 -13.36 -18.17 8.83
CA GLU A 95 -14.64 -17.55 9.17
C GLU A 95 -15.85 -18.48 9.06
N ARG A 96 -15.80 -19.46 8.16
CA ARG A 96 -16.98 -20.28 7.79
C ARG A 96 -16.86 -21.73 8.22
N THR A 97 -15.72 -22.14 8.77
CA THR A 97 -15.50 -23.53 9.22
C THR A 97 -15.02 -23.60 10.67
N ASN A 98 -15.11 -24.79 11.27
CA ASN A 98 -14.62 -25.04 12.61
C ASN A 98 -13.15 -25.52 12.67
N VAL A 99 -12.31 -25.16 11.68
CA VAL A 99 -10.89 -25.55 11.61
C VAL A 99 -10.17 -25.27 12.93
N ARG A 100 -9.29 -26.19 13.35
CA ARG A 100 -8.53 -26.02 14.60
C ARG A 100 -7.52 -24.88 14.43
N TRP A 101 -7.19 -24.20 15.54
CA TRP A 101 -6.22 -23.08 15.60
C TRP A 101 -6.54 -21.88 14.70
N ARG A 102 -7.82 -21.63 14.39
CA ARG A 102 -8.27 -20.47 13.60
C ARG A 102 -7.63 -19.14 14.01
N GLY A 103 -7.44 -18.89 15.31
CA GLY A 103 -6.82 -17.64 15.80
C GLY A 103 -5.32 -17.53 15.49
N LEU A 104 -4.60 -18.66 15.54
CA LEU A 104 -3.20 -18.72 15.12
C LEU A 104 -3.09 -18.50 13.61
N LEU A 105 -3.92 -19.18 12.81
CA LEU A 105 -3.96 -18.98 11.36
C LEU A 105 -4.25 -17.52 11.01
N TYR A 106 -5.27 -16.93 11.62
CA TYR A 106 -5.61 -15.52 11.43
C TYR A 106 -4.42 -14.60 11.74
N SER A 107 -3.68 -14.88 12.81
CA SER A 107 -2.50 -14.10 13.19
C SER A 107 -1.36 -14.26 12.18
N LEU A 108 -1.04 -15.49 11.79
CA LEU A 108 0.05 -15.81 10.85
C LEU A 108 -0.18 -15.20 9.47
N ILE A 109 -1.43 -15.22 8.97
CA ILE A 109 -1.79 -14.60 7.69
C ILE A 109 -1.53 -13.09 7.71
N LEU A 110 -1.68 -12.43 8.87
CA LEU A 110 -1.51 -10.98 8.97
C LEU A 110 -0.05 -10.54 9.24
N VAL A 111 0.83 -11.43 9.71
CA VAL A 111 2.24 -11.12 10.03
C VAL A 111 2.96 -10.39 8.87
N PRO A 112 2.86 -10.83 7.60
CA PRO A 112 3.59 -10.20 6.50
C PRO A 112 3.20 -8.75 6.22
N MET A 113 2.04 -8.27 6.70
CA MET A 113 1.65 -6.87 6.49
C MET A 113 2.61 -5.86 7.13
N ILE A 114 3.45 -6.29 8.07
CA ILE A 114 4.48 -5.44 8.68
C ILE A 114 5.78 -5.47 7.86
N VAL A 115 6.02 -6.55 7.11
CA VAL A 115 7.25 -6.76 6.36
C VAL A 115 7.24 -5.91 5.08
N PRO A 116 8.32 -5.16 4.80
CA PRO A 116 8.49 -4.47 3.52
C PRO A 116 8.50 -5.46 2.34
N GLY A 117 7.77 -5.14 1.26
CA GLY A 117 7.64 -6.05 0.11
C GLY A 117 8.98 -6.34 -0.59
N ILE A 118 9.93 -5.40 -0.56
CA ILE A 118 11.31 -5.65 -1.03
C ILE A 118 11.96 -6.82 -0.28
N LEU A 119 11.76 -6.95 1.04
CA LEU A 119 12.34 -8.05 1.82
C LEU A 119 11.63 -9.38 1.52
N THR A 120 10.31 -9.37 1.33
CA THR A 120 9.57 -10.56 0.89
C THR A 120 10.05 -11.03 -0.48
N THR A 121 10.25 -10.09 -1.41
CA THR A 121 10.74 -10.36 -2.76
C THR A 121 12.15 -10.95 -2.72
N VAL A 122 13.07 -10.33 -1.96
CA VAL A 122 14.43 -10.85 -1.77
C VAL A 122 14.40 -12.24 -1.11
N GLY A 123 13.58 -12.44 -0.08
CA GLY A 123 13.43 -13.73 0.58
C GLY A 123 13.05 -14.84 -0.39
N TRP A 124 12.11 -14.58 -1.29
CA TRP A 124 11.76 -15.52 -2.36
C TRP A 124 12.88 -15.74 -3.38
N ILE A 125 13.58 -14.69 -3.82
CA ILE A 125 14.70 -14.84 -4.75
C ILE A 125 15.80 -15.71 -4.14
N VAL A 126 16.12 -15.49 -2.87
CA VAL A 126 17.12 -16.26 -2.14
C VAL A 126 16.67 -17.72 -1.94
N LEU A 127 15.39 -17.95 -1.63
CA LEU A 127 14.82 -19.31 -1.51
C LEU A 127 14.91 -20.12 -2.80
N PHE A 128 14.73 -19.46 -3.95
CA PHE A 128 14.85 -20.04 -5.29
C PHE A 128 16.24 -19.83 -5.91
N GLY A 129 17.25 -19.46 -5.12
CA GLY A 129 18.62 -19.36 -5.61
C GLY A 129 19.05 -20.67 -6.29
N ARG A 130 19.64 -20.58 -7.50
CA ARG A 130 19.91 -21.77 -8.35
C ARG A 130 20.77 -22.83 -7.67
N ARG A 131 21.76 -22.43 -6.85
CA ARG A 131 22.71 -23.35 -6.19
C ARG A 131 22.52 -23.46 -4.67
N SER A 132 22.07 -22.40 -4.01
CA SER A 132 22.00 -22.30 -2.55
C SER A 132 20.58 -22.07 -2.02
N GLY A 133 19.58 -21.99 -2.91
CA GLY A 133 18.19 -21.81 -2.54
C GLY A 133 17.62 -23.06 -1.91
N LEU A 134 17.02 -22.92 -0.72
CA LEU A 134 16.48 -24.06 0.02
C LEU A 134 15.43 -24.83 -0.79
N ILE A 135 14.60 -24.14 -1.58
CA ILE A 135 13.57 -24.79 -2.40
C ILE A 135 14.21 -25.63 -3.51
N ASN A 136 15.23 -25.09 -4.18
CA ASN A 136 15.94 -25.82 -5.24
C ASN A 136 16.74 -27.00 -4.68
N LEU A 137 17.40 -26.83 -3.52
CA LEU A 137 18.09 -27.93 -2.87
C LEU A 137 17.14 -29.07 -2.50
N ILE A 138 15.95 -28.76 -2.00
CA ILE A 138 14.94 -29.78 -1.71
C ILE A 138 14.44 -30.43 -3.00
N ALA A 139 14.11 -29.64 -4.01
CA ALA A 139 13.63 -30.12 -5.31
C ALA A 139 14.64 -31.05 -6.01
N MET A 140 15.91 -30.66 -6.03
CA MET A 140 16.96 -31.43 -6.72
C MET A 140 17.37 -32.66 -5.92
N ASN A 141 17.61 -32.53 -4.61
CA ASN A 141 18.13 -33.64 -3.79
C ASN A 141 17.07 -34.67 -3.41
N PHE A 142 15.82 -34.26 -3.14
CA PHE A 142 14.77 -35.18 -2.71
C PHE A 142 13.83 -35.59 -3.83
N PHE A 143 13.54 -34.70 -4.78
CA PHE A 143 12.63 -34.98 -5.89
C PHE A 143 13.34 -35.27 -7.21
N GLY A 144 14.67 -35.19 -7.26
CA GLY A 144 15.47 -35.55 -8.42
C GLY A 144 15.32 -34.60 -9.61
N LEU A 145 14.94 -33.33 -9.40
CA LEU A 145 14.92 -32.35 -10.49
C LEU A 145 16.33 -32.12 -11.03
N GLU A 146 16.49 -32.27 -12.35
CA GLU A 146 17.79 -32.05 -13.03
C GLU A 146 18.16 -30.57 -13.10
N GLU A 147 17.18 -29.70 -13.33
CA GLU A 147 17.35 -28.25 -13.45
C GLU A 147 16.69 -27.51 -12.28
N PRO A 148 17.30 -26.42 -11.77
CA PRO A 148 16.73 -25.62 -10.71
C PRO A 148 15.49 -24.86 -11.21
N ILE A 149 14.52 -24.66 -10.32
CA ILE A 149 13.36 -23.82 -10.56
C ILE A 149 13.81 -22.36 -10.60
N GLU A 150 13.65 -21.73 -11.76
CA GLU A 150 13.94 -20.32 -12.00
C GLU A 150 12.78 -19.43 -11.52
N ILE A 151 13.05 -18.50 -10.60
CA ILE A 151 12.06 -17.50 -10.16
C ILE A 151 12.02 -16.27 -11.08
N ASN A 152 13.06 -16.05 -11.87
CA ASN A 152 13.20 -14.89 -12.76
C ASN A 152 12.37 -15.07 -14.04
N ASN A 153 11.06 -15.20 -13.89
CA ASN A 153 10.08 -15.29 -14.96
C ASN A 153 8.72 -14.72 -14.52
N MET A 154 7.77 -14.64 -15.44
CA MET A 154 6.43 -14.09 -15.18
C MET A 154 5.68 -14.85 -14.07
N ILE A 155 5.84 -16.17 -13.99
CA ILE A 155 5.18 -17.01 -12.98
C ILE A 155 5.75 -16.69 -11.59
N GLY A 156 7.07 -16.56 -11.47
CA GLY A 156 7.73 -16.13 -10.23
C GLY A 156 7.30 -14.73 -9.81
N MET A 157 7.19 -13.79 -10.75
CA MET A 157 6.64 -12.46 -10.47
C MET A 157 5.20 -12.54 -9.93
N ILE A 158 4.32 -13.30 -10.58
CA ILE A 158 2.93 -13.51 -10.15
C ILE A 158 2.87 -14.16 -8.77
N TRP A 159 3.72 -15.15 -8.51
CA TRP A 159 3.78 -15.85 -7.22
C TRP A 159 4.18 -14.91 -6.09
N VAL A 160 5.29 -14.18 -6.26
CA VAL A 160 5.81 -13.28 -5.23
C VAL A 160 4.82 -12.14 -4.97
N GLN A 161 4.31 -11.50 -6.02
CA GLN A 161 3.34 -10.41 -5.86
C GLN A 161 2.00 -10.90 -5.28
N GLY A 162 1.51 -12.04 -5.77
CA GLY A 162 0.24 -12.59 -5.33
C GLY A 162 0.28 -13.00 -3.87
N THR A 163 1.36 -13.65 -3.43
CA THR A 163 1.53 -14.06 -2.03
C THR A 163 1.68 -12.88 -1.08
N ASP A 164 2.38 -11.82 -1.50
CA ASP A 164 2.49 -10.55 -0.74
C ASP A 164 1.13 -9.89 -0.50
N GLN A 165 0.18 -10.01 -1.45
CA GLN A 165 -1.15 -9.39 -1.34
C GLN A 165 -2.20 -10.21 -0.60
N ILE A 166 -1.95 -11.50 -0.31
CA ILE A 166 -2.91 -12.36 0.39
C ILE A 166 -3.40 -11.75 1.72
N PRO A 167 -2.54 -11.24 2.62
CA PRO A 167 -2.98 -10.72 3.92
C PRO A 167 -4.00 -9.59 3.80
N PHE A 168 -3.78 -8.68 2.84
CA PHE A 168 -4.66 -7.55 2.58
C PHE A 168 -6.01 -8.01 2.02
N ALA A 169 -5.99 -8.90 1.01
CA ALA A 169 -7.21 -9.47 0.44
C ALA A 169 -8.00 -10.28 1.47
N PHE A 170 -7.29 -11.05 2.31
CA PHE A 170 -7.86 -11.87 3.39
C PHE A 170 -8.61 -11.00 4.39
N LEU A 171 -8.02 -9.88 4.82
CA LEU A 171 -8.65 -8.98 5.78
C LEU A 171 -10.02 -8.46 5.27
N LEU A 172 -10.07 -8.07 4.00
CA LEU A 172 -11.30 -7.55 3.38
C LEU A 172 -12.34 -8.65 3.16
N LEU A 173 -11.92 -9.83 2.69
CA LEU A 173 -12.82 -10.96 2.46
C LEU A 173 -13.36 -11.54 3.77
N ALA A 174 -12.53 -11.64 4.81
CA ALA A 174 -12.95 -12.09 6.14
C ALA A 174 -13.98 -11.12 6.74
N ALA A 175 -13.79 -9.81 6.58
CA ALA A 175 -14.77 -8.81 7.02
C ALA A 175 -16.10 -8.97 6.26
N ALA A 176 -16.07 -9.13 4.93
CA ALA A 176 -17.27 -9.35 4.12
C ALA A 176 -18.02 -10.62 4.54
N LEU A 177 -17.30 -11.74 4.74
CA LEU A 177 -17.88 -13.01 5.20
C LEU A 177 -18.51 -12.92 6.59
N ARG A 178 -17.92 -12.15 7.51
CA ARG A 178 -18.47 -11.92 8.85
C ARG A 178 -19.75 -11.08 8.85
N SER A 179 -19.86 -10.14 7.91
CA SER A 179 -20.99 -9.19 7.84
C SER A 179 -22.24 -9.74 7.16
N MET A 180 -22.19 -10.94 6.60
CA MET A 180 -23.30 -11.52 5.83
C MET A 180 -24.34 -12.18 6.73
N ASP A 181 -25.62 -11.92 6.46
CA ASP A 181 -26.75 -12.59 7.13
C ASP A 181 -26.82 -14.08 6.73
N PRO A 182 -26.74 -15.02 7.69
CA PRO A 182 -26.85 -16.45 7.41
C PRO A 182 -28.26 -16.92 6.99
N SER A 183 -29.30 -16.08 7.13
CA SER A 183 -30.70 -16.48 6.93
C SER A 183 -30.99 -17.14 5.57
N LEU A 184 -30.39 -16.63 4.49
CA LEU A 184 -30.52 -17.21 3.15
C LEU A 184 -29.90 -18.60 3.04
N GLU A 185 -28.85 -18.87 3.80
CA GLU A 185 -28.18 -20.16 3.80
C GLU A 185 -28.93 -21.17 4.66
N GLU A 186 -29.41 -20.75 5.83
CA GLU A 186 -30.24 -21.56 6.71
C GLU A 186 -31.54 -21.96 6.00
N ALA A 187 -32.21 -21.02 5.34
CA ALA A 187 -33.40 -21.29 4.53
C ALA A 187 -33.12 -22.31 3.42
N ALA A 188 -31.98 -22.19 2.75
CA ALA A 188 -31.60 -23.14 1.71
C ALA A 188 -31.29 -24.53 2.27
N MET A 189 -30.61 -24.62 3.42
CA MET A 189 -30.33 -25.89 4.09
C MET A 189 -31.61 -26.57 4.58
N VAL A 190 -32.57 -25.82 5.13
CA VAL A 190 -33.91 -26.32 5.50
C VAL A 190 -34.68 -26.81 4.27
N ALA A 191 -34.53 -26.13 3.12
CA ALA A 191 -35.11 -26.55 1.85
C ALA A 191 -34.37 -27.75 1.19
N GLY A 192 -33.40 -28.37 1.87
CA GLY A 192 -32.68 -29.56 1.40
C GLY A 192 -31.47 -29.27 0.51
N SER A 193 -31.02 -28.01 0.42
CA SER A 193 -29.78 -27.68 -0.29
C SER A 193 -28.55 -28.08 0.53
N GLY A 194 -27.67 -28.89 -0.05
CA GLY A 194 -26.38 -29.25 0.57
C GLY A 194 -25.40 -28.07 0.64
N ILE A 195 -24.39 -28.18 1.52
CA ILE A 195 -23.41 -27.14 1.84
C ILE A 195 -22.75 -26.55 0.59
N VAL A 196 -22.29 -27.39 -0.34
CA VAL A 196 -21.61 -26.96 -1.57
C VAL A 196 -22.55 -26.15 -2.46
N ARG A 197 -23.81 -26.59 -2.61
CA ARG A 197 -24.81 -25.92 -3.45
C ARG A 197 -25.23 -24.58 -2.84
N THR A 198 -25.42 -24.54 -1.52
CA THR A 198 -25.70 -23.31 -0.76
C THR A 198 -24.54 -22.32 -0.89
N THR A 199 -23.30 -22.80 -0.72
CA THR A 199 -22.09 -21.98 -0.87
C THR A 199 -21.98 -21.35 -2.26
N LEU A 200 -22.04 -22.17 -3.32
CA LEU A 200 -21.80 -21.69 -4.68
C LEU A 200 -22.94 -20.82 -5.21
N ARG A 201 -24.20 -21.17 -4.90
CA ARG A 201 -25.37 -20.50 -5.50
C ARG A 201 -25.92 -19.35 -4.68
N ILE A 202 -25.67 -19.33 -3.37
CA ILE A 202 -26.22 -18.34 -2.45
C ILE A 202 -25.08 -17.51 -1.88
N THR A 203 -24.21 -18.10 -1.06
CA THR A 203 -23.15 -17.37 -0.35
C THR A 203 -22.25 -16.57 -1.30
N LEU A 204 -21.62 -17.26 -2.27
CA LEU A 204 -20.71 -16.59 -3.21
C LEU A 204 -21.43 -15.61 -4.13
N ARG A 205 -22.72 -15.84 -4.43
CA ARG A 205 -23.50 -14.97 -5.31
C ARG A 205 -23.92 -13.68 -4.60
N VAL A 206 -24.30 -13.77 -3.33
CA VAL A 206 -24.60 -12.62 -2.46
C VAL A 206 -23.33 -11.82 -2.21
N LEU A 207 -22.20 -12.51 -1.97
CA LEU A 207 -20.91 -11.86 -1.75
C LEU A 207 -20.21 -11.39 -3.04
N LEU A 208 -20.71 -11.76 -4.22
CA LEU A 208 -20.04 -11.48 -5.50
C LEU A 208 -19.64 -10.00 -5.66
N PRO A 209 -20.47 -8.99 -5.32
CA PRO A 209 -20.05 -7.59 -5.42
C PRO A 209 -18.87 -7.24 -4.50
N ALA A 210 -18.89 -7.73 -3.26
CA ALA A 210 -17.80 -7.50 -2.29
C ALA A 210 -16.52 -8.24 -2.71
N ILE A 211 -16.67 -9.48 -3.18
CA ILE A 211 -15.59 -10.34 -3.68
C ILE A 211 -14.91 -9.71 -4.91
N LEU A 212 -15.69 -9.24 -5.90
CA LEU A 212 -15.17 -8.54 -7.09
C LEU A 212 -14.49 -7.22 -6.72
N ALA A 213 -15.00 -6.50 -5.72
CA ALA A 213 -14.35 -5.31 -5.20
C ALA A 213 -12.96 -5.61 -4.61
N VAL A 214 -12.82 -6.70 -3.85
CA VAL A 214 -11.52 -7.12 -3.30
C VAL A 214 -10.55 -7.53 -4.41
N TRP A 215 -11.02 -8.27 -5.41
CA TRP A 215 -10.19 -8.62 -6.57
C TRP A 215 -9.74 -7.37 -7.35
N MET A 216 -10.62 -6.39 -7.54
CA MET A 216 -10.27 -5.17 -8.27
C MET A 216 -9.26 -4.30 -7.49
N ILE A 217 -9.42 -4.12 -6.18
CA ILE A 217 -8.46 -3.33 -5.40
C ILE A 217 -7.07 -4.01 -5.32
N THR A 218 -7.02 -5.34 -5.29
CA THR A 218 -5.75 -6.09 -5.36
C THR A 218 -5.11 -5.97 -6.75
N PHE A 219 -5.90 -6.02 -7.81
CA PHE A 219 -5.46 -5.74 -9.18
C PHE A 219 -4.83 -4.34 -9.33
N VAL A 220 -5.50 -3.29 -8.84
CA VAL A 220 -4.95 -1.91 -8.86
C VAL A 220 -3.61 -1.86 -8.12
N ARG A 221 -3.53 -2.47 -6.93
CA ARG A 221 -2.27 -2.52 -6.16
C ARG A 221 -1.16 -3.32 -6.85
N ALA A 222 -1.51 -4.37 -7.60
CA ALA A 222 -0.55 -5.17 -8.34
C ALA A 222 0.02 -4.42 -9.54
N ILE A 223 -0.85 -3.70 -10.27
CA ILE A 223 -0.46 -2.78 -11.35
C ILE A 223 0.52 -1.72 -10.84
N GLU A 224 0.30 -1.21 -9.63
CA GLU A 224 1.13 -0.17 -8.99
C GLU A 224 2.48 -0.67 -8.45
N ASN A 225 2.70 -1.98 -8.40
CA ASN A 225 3.88 -2.51 -7.76
C ASN A 225 5.15 -2.29 -8.58
N PHE A 226 6.20 -1.80 -7.92
CA PHE A 226 7.52 -1.61 -8.52
C PHE A 226 8.53 -2.65 -8.04
N GLU A 227 8.43 -3.10 -6.79
CA GLU A 227 9.46 -3.93 -6.15
C GLU A 227 9.68 -5.26 -6.87
N VAL A 228 8.60 -6.02 -7.12
CA VAL A 228 8.68 -7.33 -7.79
C VAL A 228 9.16 -7.19 -9.23
N PRO A 229 8.60 -6.31 -10.06
CA PRO A 229 9.13 -6.09 -11.41
C PRO A 229 10.57 -5.59 -11.44
N ALA A 230 10.99 -4.75 -10.50
CA ALA A 230 12.37 -4.27 -10.47
C ALA A 230 13.38 -5.36 -10.10
N LEU A 231 13.06 -6.20 -9.11
CA LEU A 231 13.99 -7.21 -8.57
C LEU A 231 13.97 -8.53 -9.34
N ILE A 232 12.84 -8.89 -9.97
CA ILE A 232 12.67 -10.16 -10.70
C ILE A 232 12.48 -9.89 -12.20
N GLY A 233 11.63 -8.92 -12.56
CA GLY A 233 11.28 -8.63 -13.95
C GLY A 233 12.42 -8.05 -14.77
N ILE A 234 13.11 -7.00 -14.28
CA ILE A 234 14.23 -6.36 -15.00
C ILE A 234 15.34 -7.38 -15.30
N PRO A 235 15.86 -8.17 -14.32
CA PRO A 235 16.86 -9.20 -14.61
C PRO A 235 16.38 -10.27 -15.61
N ALA A 236 15.08 -10.57 -15.62
CA ALA A 236 14.46 -11.52 -16.56
C ALA A 236 14.16 -10.93 -17.94
N GLY A 237 14.38 -9.62 -18.16
CA GLY A 237 13.96 -8.93 -19.38
C GLY A 237 12.45 -8.76 -19.52
N ILE A 238 11.69 -8.98 -18.44
CA ILE A 238 10.23 -8.83 -18.38
C ILE A 238 9.90 -7.44 -17.85
N LEU A 239 9.79 -6.49 -18.77
CA LEU A 239 9.47 -5.11 -18.44
C LEU A 239 7.94 -4.93 -18.34
N VAL A 240 7.52 -4.18 -17.32
CA VAL A 240 6.14 -3.71 -17.09
C VAL A 240 6.12 -2.18 -17.10
N PHE A 241 4.95 -1.55 -17.08
CA PHE A 241 4.83 -0.08 -17.11
C PHE A 241 5.61 0.62 -16.00
N ALA A 242 5.54 0.10 -14.77
CA ALA A 242 6.29 0.65 -13.65
C ALA A 242 7.80 0.68 -13.96
N THR A 243 8.35 -0.41 -14.51
CA THR A 243 9.78 -0.46 -14.84
C THR A 243 10.13 0.41 -16.04
N GLU A 244 9.25 0.57 -17.03
CA GLU A 244 9.49 1.49 -18.16
C GLU A 244 9.57 2.96 -17.70
N VAL A 245 8.68 3.39 -16.79
CA VAL A 245 8.75 4.73 -16.18
C VAL A 245 10.10 4.90 -15.46
N TYR A 246 10.52 3.90 -14.68
CA TYR A 246 11.80 3.93 -13.98
C TYR A 246 12.99 3.99 -14.96
N LEU A 247 13.05 3.08 -15.94
CA LEU A 247 14.16 2.95 -16.87
C LEU A 247 14.31 4.19 -17.76
N ALA A 248 13.21 4.80 -18.21
CA ALA A 248 13.26 6.04 -18.99
C ALA A 248 13.93 7.21 -18.25
N THR A 249 13.90 7.20 -16.90
CA THR A 249 14.62 8.19 -16.07
C THR A 249 16.09 7.83 -15.80
N LYS A 250 16.50 6.58 -16.09
CA LYS A 250 17.84 6.05 -15.77
C LYS A 250 18.73 5.87 -17.00
N THR A 251 18.15 5.68 -18.18
CA THR A 251 18.91 5.65 -19.44
C THR A 251 19.58 7.00 -19.69
N VAL A 252 20.80 6.98 -20.26
CA VAL A 252 21.56 8.19 -20.60
C VAL A 252 21.54 8.37 -22.12
N PRO A 253 21.16 9.55 -22.65
CA PRO A 253 20.66 10.73 -21.92
C PRO A 253 19.28 10.47 -21.29
N THR A 254 19.02 11.09 -20.13
CA THR A 254 17.74 10.95 -19.41
C THR A 254 16.60 11.57 -20.21
N ASP A 255 15.57 10.77 -20.50
CA ASP A 255 14.40 11.22 -21.26
C ASP A 255 13.21 11.44 -20.33
N PHE A 256 13.17 12.61 -19.69
CA PHE A 256 12.07 13.02 -18.82
C PHE A 256 10.74 13.15 -19.58
N GLY A 257 10.78 13.48 -20.87
CA GLY A 257 9.59 13.61 -21.71
C GLY A 257 8.94 12.25 -21.92
N LEU A 258 9.72 11.26 -22.38
CA LEU A 258 9.27 9.88 -22.56
C LEU A 258 8.81 9.25 -21.24
N ALA A 259 9.56 9.44 -20.16
CA ALA A 259 9.19 8.94 -18.84
C ALA A 259 7.84 9.52 -18.36
N SER A 260 7.59 10.81 -18.63
CA SER A 260 6.30 11.46 -18.31
C SER A 260 5.16 10.91 -19.16
N THR A 261 5.41 10.62 -20.44
CA THR A 261 4.41 10.02 -21.33
C THR A 261 4.03 8.61 -20.86
N PHE A 262 5.01 7.77 -20.50
CA PHE A 262 4.74 6.48 -19.87
C PHE A 262 3.92 6.65 -18.58
N ALA A 263 4.28 7.62 -17.74
CA ALA A 263 3.59 7.89 -16.49
C ALA A 263 2.15 8.42 -16.69
N VAL A 264 1.88 9.23 -17.72
CA VAL A 264 0.52 9.67 -18.07
C VAL A 264 -0.33 8.49 -18.54
N VAL A 265 0.19 7.64 -19.43
CA VAL A 265 -0.53 6.43 -19.89
C VAL A 265 -0.81 5.50 -18.71
N TYR A 266 0.18 5.31 -17.85
CA TYR A 266 0.07 4.51 -16.65
C TYR A 266 -1.00 5.07 -15.69
N LEU A 267 -1.02 6.39 -15.48
CA LEU A 267 -2.04 7.09 -14.69
C LEU A 267 -3.45 6.88 -15.26
N LEU A 268 -3.61 6.91 -16.58
CA LEU A 268 -4.91 6.67 -17.21
C LEU A 268 -5.40 5.23 -16.97
N ILE A 269 -4.50 4.26 -17.04
CA ILE A 269 -4.81 2.84 -16.77
C ILE A 269 -5.23 2.67 -15.30
N THR A 270 -4.47 3.21 -14.36
CA THR A 270 -4.77 3.09 -12.92
C THR A 270 -6.05 3.84 -12.55
N THR A 271 -6.25 5.05 -13.09
CA THR A 271 -7.49 5.81 -12.93
C THR A 271 -8.69 5.02 -13.46
N GLY A 272 -8.57 4.39 -14.64
CA GLY A 272 -9.60 3.51 -15.19
C GLY A 272 -9.94 2.35 -14.24
N GLY A 273 -8.92 1.67 -13.69
CA GLY A 273 -9.10 0.61 -12.71
C GLY A 273 -9.79 1.08 -11.42
N VAL A 274 -9.40 2.24 -10.88
CA VAL A 274 -10.04 2.84 -9.69
C VAL A 274 -11.49 3.24 -9.97
N LEU A 275 -11.79 3.82 -11.14
CA LEU A 275 -13.17 4.18 -11.50
C LEU A 275 -14.06 2.94 -11.66
N LEU A 276 -13.53 1.85 -12.23
CA LEU A 276 -14.23 0.56 -12.29
C LEU A 276 -14.47 -0.02 -10.91
N TYR A 277 -13.47 0.02 -10.02
CA TYR A 277 -13.61 -0.35 -8.62
C TYR A 277 -14.76 0.41 -7.96
N LEU A 278 -14.73 1.74 -8.02
CA LEU A 278 -15.74 2.60 -7.40
C LEU A 278 -17.15 2.30 -7.93
N LYS A 279 -17.28 2.09 -9.24
CA LYS A 279 -18.55 1.74 -9.89
C LYS A 279 -19.11 0.40 -9.40
N TRP A 280 -18.26 -0.61 -9.21
CA TRP A 280 -18.69 -1.94 -8.74
C TRP A 280 -18.95 -1.98 -7.23
N THR A 281 -18.23 -1.19 -6.44
CA THR A 281 -18.48 -1.07 -5.00
C THR A 281 -19.71 -0.24 -4.64
N ALA A 282 -20.10 0.73 -5.48
CA ALA A 282 -21.25 1.58 -5.22
C ALA A 282 -22.56 0.79 -5.05
N ALA A 283 -22.69 -0.34 -5.75
CA ALA A 283 -23.82 -1.25 -5.58
C ALA A 283 -23.70 -2.11 -4.31
N SER A 284 -22.48 -2.45 -3.86
CA SER A 284 -22.25 -3.28 -2.68
C SER A 284 -22.62 -2.60 -1.36
N GLU A 285 -22.53 -1.27 -1.29
CA GLU A 285 -22.98 -0.48 -0.12
C GLU A 285 -24.51 -0.58 0.09
N GLN A 286 -25.28 -1.00 -0.93
CA GLN A 286 -26.73 -1.26 -0.81
C GLN A 286 -27.06 -2.66 -0.30
N PHE A 287 -26.11 -3.61 -0.32
CA PHE A 287 -26.31 -5.01 0.11
C PHE A 287 -25.72 -5.29 1.50
N ALA A 288 -24.87 -4.41 2.02
CA ALA A 288 -24.45 -4.42 3.42
C ALA A 288 -25.48 -3.66 4.27
N THR A 289 -26.69 -4.21 4.40
CA THR A 289 -27.65 -3.72 5.39
C THR A 289 -27.07 -4.03 6.77
N ILE A 290 -26.35 -3.07 7.36
CA ILE A 290 -26.05 -3.09 8.79
C ILE A 290 -27.40 -2.97 9.50
N THR A 291 -28.06 -4.11 9.70
CA THR A 291 -29.14 -4.17 10.68
C THR A 291 -28.49 -4.10 12.06
N GLY A 292 -29.14 -3.46 13.03
CA GLY A 292 -28.64 -3.41 14.42
C GLY A 292 -28.60 -4.77 15.12
N LYS A 293 -28.83 -5.88 14.40
CA LYS A 293 -28.73 -7.25 14.89
C LYS A 293 -27.35 -7.79 14.52
N GLY A 294 -26.55 -8.11 15.53
CA GLY A 294 -25.30 -8.84 15.32
C GLY A 294 -25.61 -10.24 14.78
N PHE A 295 -25.26 -10.49 13.52
CA PHE A 295 -25.38 -11.83 12.94
C PHE A 295 -24.21 -12.70 13.43
N ARG A 296 -24.50 -13.98 13.73
CA ARG A 296 -23.48 -15.00 13.93
C ARG A 296 -23.34 -15.77 12.61
N PRO A 297 -22.18 -15.74 11.94
CA PRO A 297 -21.98 -16.55 10.75
C PRO A 297 -22.25 -18.02 11.03
N THR A 298 -22.96 -18.69 10.13
CA THR A 298 -23.06 -20.15 10.06
C THR A 298 -21.66 -20.76 9.93
N VAL A 299 -21.31 -21.64 10.89
CA VAL A 299 -20.03 -22.34 10.90
C VAL A 299 -20.26 -23.79 10.48
N TYR A 300 -19.62 -24.21 9.39
CA TYR A 300 -19.67 -25.58 8.90
C TYR A 300 -18.71 -26.48 9.69
N ASP A 301 -19.22 -27.64 10.14
CA ASP A 301 -18.42 -28.64 10.83
C ASP A 301 -17.65 -29.50 9.82
N LEU A 302 -16.32 -29.48 9.92
CA LEU A 302 -15.41 -30.28 9.08
C LEU A 302 -15.25 -31.73 9.59
N GLY A 303 -15.78 -32.07 10.77
CA GLY A 303 -15.68 -33.39 11.37
C GLY A 303 -14.23 -33.87 11.46
N ARG A 304 -13.94 -35.03 10.86
CA ARG A 304 -12.59 -35.66 10.84
C ARG A 304 -11.55 -34.82 10.08
N TRP A 305 -11.98 -33.95 9.17
CA TRP A 305 -11.07 -33.11 8.37
C TRP A 305 -10.57 -31.86 9.11
N ARG A 306 -11.12 -31.57 10.29
CA ARG A 306 -10.76 -30.39 11.08
C ARG A 306 -9.27 -30.31 11.43
N GLN A 307 -8.64 -31.44 11.77
CA GLN A 307 -7.21 -31.47 12.11
C GLN A 307 -6.29 -31.51 10.88
N PRO A 308 -6.51 -32.39 9.88
CA PRO A 308 -5.70 -32.38 8.66
C PRO A 308 -5.70 -31.01 7.97
N LEU A 309 -6.87 -30.37 7.84
CA LEU A 309 -6.96 -29.05 7.22
C LEU A 309 -6.26 -27.98 8.06
N ALA A 310 -6.28 -28.06 9.39
CA ALA A 310 -5.53 -27.13 10.22
C ALA A 310 -4.01 -27.23 9.98
N TRP A 311 -3.48 -28.46 9.88
CA TRP A 311 -2.06 -28.68 9.58
C TRP A 311 -1.67 -28.24 8.17
N ILE A 312 -2.52 -28.52 7.17
CA ILE A 312 -2.30 -28.05 5.80
C ILE A 312 -2.26 -26.51 5.77
N ASN A 313 -3.23 -25.84 6.39
CA ASN A 313 -3.27 -24.38 6.45
C ASN A 313 -2.06 -23.80 7.20
N LEU A 314 -1.61 -24.46 8.27
CA LEU A 314 -0.43 -24.05 9.01
C LEU A 314 0.84 -24.19 8.16
N ALA A 315 0.99 -25.30 7.45
CA ALA A 315 2.12 -25.52 6.53
C ALA A 315 2.11 -24.49 5.40
N LEU A 316 0.94 -24.20 4.80
CA LEU A 316 0.80 -23.15 3.79
C LEU A 316 1.19 -21.78 4.34
N CYS A 317 0.72 -21.41 5.53
CA CYS A 317 1.11 -20.14 6.17
C CYS A 317 2.61 -20.09 6.43
N LEU A 318 3.21 -21.19 6.88
CA LEU A 318 4.64 -21.26 7.15
C LEU A 318 5.46 -21.08 5.86
N ILE A 319 5.10 -21.79 4.79
CA ILE A 319 5.81 -21.72 3.51
C ILE A 319 5.62 -20.36 2.83
N VAL A 320 4.39 -19.84 2.80
CA VAL A 320 4.08 -18.63 2.03
C VAL A 320 4.49 -17.36 2.76
N PHE A 321 4.28 -17.30 4.09
CA PHE A 321 4.44 -16.06 4.86
C PHE A 321 5.71 -16.05 5.70
N ILE A 322 6.05 -17.16 6.35
CA ILE A 322 7.11 -17.18 7.36
C ILE A 322 8.46 -17.54 6.75
N LEU A 323 8.50 -18.46 5.79
CA LEU A 323 9.73 -18.96 5.20
C LEU A 323 10.56 -17.86 4.49
N PRO A 324 9.99 -16.93 3.70
CA PRO A 324 10.77 -15.83 3.13
C PRO A 324 11.41 -14.95 4.21
N ILE A 325 10.70 -14.71 5.31
CA ILE A 325 11.20 -13.92 6.45
C ILE A 325 12.32 -14.69 7.15
N LEU A 326 12.17 -15.99 7.38
CA LEU A 326 13.18 -16.83 8.02
C LEU A 326 14.48 -16.86 7.21
N VAL A 327 14.40 -16.90 5.89
CA VAL A 327 15.58 -16.87 5.03
C VAL A 327 16.28 -15.51 5.06
N VAL A 328 15.53 -14.41 5.14
CA VAL A 328 16.11 -13.08 5.37
C VAL A 328 16.78 -13.01 6.75
N ILE A 329 16.14 -13.51 7.81
CA ILE A 329 16.74 -13.61 9.15
C ILE A 329 18.04 -14.41 9.08
N TRP A 330 18.01 -15.58 8.47
CA TRP A 330 19.17 -16.45 8.30
C TRP A 330 20.32 -15.74 7.56
N SER A 331 20.02 -15.13 6.41
CA SER A 331 20.98 -14.37 5.61
C SER A 331 21.63 -13.23 6.41
N SER A 332 20.90 -12.58 7.31
CA SER A 332 21.42 -11.44 8.10
C SER A 332 22.58 -11.82 9.03
N PHE A 333 22.70 -13.08 9.44
CA PHE A 333 23.76 -13.57 10.32
C PHE A 333 24.93 -14.19 9.58
N LEU A 334 24.90 -14.27 8.25
CA LEU A 334 25.94 -14.91 7.46
C LEU A 334 26.86 -13.88 6.77
N PRO A 335 28.17 -14.16 6.61
CA PRO A 335 29.05 -13.30 5.82
C PRO A 335 28.67 -13.25 4.33
N PHE A 336 28.16 -14.37 3.81
CA PHE A 336 27.57 -14.51 2.48
C PHE A 336 26.49 -15.58 2.55
N TYR A 337 25.46 -15.47 1.71
CA TYR A 337 24.33 -16.40 1.78
C TYR A 337 24.74 -17.83 1.39
N MET A 338 24.43 -18.77 2.29
CA MET A 338 24.58 -20.20 2.09
C MET A 338 23.41 -20.94 2.76
N ALA A 339 23.05 -22.11 2.23
CA ALA A 339 21.99 -22.93 2.80
C ALA A 339 22.36 -23.40 4.22
N PRO A 340 21.38 -23.75 5.08
CA PRO A 340 21.65 -24.25 6.42
C PRO A 340 22.47 -25.55 6.42
N THR A 341 23.77 -25.42 6.63
CA THR A 341 24.74 -26.52 6.82
C THR A 341 25.50 -26.34 8.14
N SER A 342 26.23 -27.37 8.57
CA SER A 342 27.11 -27.26 9.76
C SER A 342 28.15 -26.14 9.61
N GLU A 343 28.73 -26.01 8.42
CA GLU A 343 29.66 -24.92 8.08
C GLU A 343 28.99 -23.54 8.18
N ALA A 344 27.75 -23.43 7.68
CA ALA A 344 26.99 -22.19 7.75
C ALA A 344 26.72 -21.77 9.20
N ILE A 345 26.33 -22.73 10.06
CA ILE A 345 26.12 -22.48 11.49
C ILE A 345 27.42 -22.02 12.16
N ALA A 346 28.56 -22.61 11.81
CA ALA A 346 29.87 -22.20 12.33
C ALA A 346 30.30 -20.79 11.87
N SER A 347 29.77 -20.32 10.73
CA SER A 347 30.07 -18.99 10.17
C SER A 347 29.14 -17.87 10.67
N LEU A 348 28.16 -18.17 11.52
CA LEU A 348 27.22 -17.18 12.03
C LEU A 348 27.94 -16.06 12.79
N THR A 349 27.61 -14.83 12.43
CA THR A 349 28.22 -13.63 13.00
C THR A 349 27.24 -12.46 13.08
N LEU A 350 27.54 -11.48 13.93
CA LEU A 350 26.84 -10.20 14.01
C LEU A 350 27.54 -9.09 13.21
N ASP A 351 28.54 -9.43 12.40
CA ASP A 351 29.36 -8.43 11.70
C ASP A 351 28.56 -7.60 10.71
N ASN A 352 27.53 -8.16 10.05
CA ASN A 352 26.62 -7.37 9.22
C ASN A 352 25.95 -6.25 10.03
N TYR A 353 25.43 -6.56 11.22
CA TYR A 353 24.83 -5.56 12.12
C TYR A 353 25.86 -4.54 12.61
N ARG A 354 27.07 -4.97 12.98
CA ARG A 354 28.16 -4.06 13.40
C ARG A 354 28.60 -3.12 12.28
N ASN A 355 28.72 -3.65 11.07
CA ASN A 355 29.17 -2.91 9.89
C ASN A 355 28.09 -1.93 9.40
N LEU A 356 26.80 -2.28 9.51
CA LEU A 356 25.70 -1.36 9.19
C LEU A 356 25.81 -0.03 9.94
N TRP A 357 26.10 -0.08 11.24
CA TRP A 357 26.25 1.12 12.05
C TRP A 357 27.49 1.94 11.70
N ARG A 358 28.45 1.40 10.95
CA ARG A 358 29.63 2.14 10.48
C ARG A 358 29.40 2.86 9.16
N LEU A 359 28.33 2.54 8.43
CA LEU A 359 28.01 3.14 7.14
C LEU A 359 27.25 4.46 7.35
N PRO A 360 27.82 5.63 7.00
CA PRO A 360 27.15 6.92 7.18
C PRO A 360 25.82 7.00 6.41
N LEU A 361 25.75 6.34 5.25
CA LEU A 361 24.55 6.26 4.43
C LEU A 361 23.40 5.54 5.16
N VAL A 362 23.68 4.46 5.90
CA VAL A 362 22.67 3.74 6.68
C VAL A 362 22.17 4.61 7.84
N GLN A 363 23.07 5.27 8.57
CA GLN A 363 22.70 6.18 9.66
C GLN A 363 21.80 7.32 9.17
N ARG A 364 22.18 7.99 8.07
CA ARG A 364 21.36 9.04 7.45
C ARG A 364 20.00 8.50 7.03
N ALA A 365 19.96 7.34 6.37
CA ALA A 365 18.72 6.74 5.90
C ALA A 365 17.76 6.41 7.04
N MET A 366 18.27 5.90 8.17
CA MET A 366 17.45 5.66 9.35
C MET A 366 16.87 6.95 9.93
N TRP A 367 17.70 7.99 10.06
CA TRP A 367 17.25 9.29 10.57
C TRP A 367 16.22 9.94 9.64
N ASN A 368 16.51 9.97 8.34
CA ASN A 368 15.62 10.52 7.33
C ASN A 368 14.28 9.78 7.29
N SER A 369 14.28 8.44 7.31
CA SER A 369 13.05 7.64 7.38
C SER A 369 12.25 7.89 8.65
N PHE A 370 12.90 8.06 9.80
CA PHE A 370 12.24 8.40 11.07
C PHE A 370 11.59 9.78 11.03
N VAL A 371 12.34 10.80 10.61
CA VAL A 371 11.83 12.18 10.46
C VAL A 371 10.68 12.22 9.46
N LEU A 372 10.83 11.61 8.29
CA LEU A 372 9.79 11.56 7.26
C LEU A 372 8.56 10.79 7.73
N GLY A 373 8.74 9.65 8.41
CA GLY A 373 7.63 8.84 8.92
C GLY A 373 6.76 9.61 9.92
N ILE A 374 7.38 10.30 10.89
CA ILE A 374 6.65 11.11 11.88
C ILE A 374 6.05 12.37 11.25
N ALA A 375 6.82 13.10 10.44
CA ALA A 375 6.36 14.35 9.84
C ALA A 375 5.22 14.10 8.85
N SER A 376 5.36 13.13 7.94
CA SER A 376 4.34 12.84 6.92
C SER A 376 3.05 12.32 7.54
N SER A 377 3.11 11.43 8.52
CA SER A 377 1.92 10.93 9.23
C SER A 377 1.22 12.04 10.00
N THR A 378 1.96 12.88 10.72
CA THR A 378 1.38 13.97 11.52
C THR A 378 0.75 15.04 10.62
N ILE A 379 1.46 15.50 9.58
CA ILE A 379 0.97 16.52 8.65
C ILE A 379 -0.24 15.98 7.89
N THR A 380 -0.17 14.76 7.35
CA THR A 380 -1.29 14.13 6.65
C THR A 380 -2.52 14.08 7.56
N MET A 381 -2.40 13.55 8.77
CA MET A 381 -3.56 13.38 9.65
C MET A 381 -4.16 14.70 10.12
N LEU A 382 -3.35 15.73 10.40
CA LEU A 382 -3.85 17.07 10.74
C LEU A 382 -4.57 17.72 9.56
N LEU A 383 -4.00 17.60 8.36
CA LEU A 383 -4.58 18.12 7.13
C LEU A 383 -5.90 17.41 6.81
N THR A 384 -5.93 16.08 6.85
CA THR A 384 -7.14 15.29 6.57
C THR A 384 -8.20 15.44 7.65
N ALA A 385 -7.84 15.62 8.93
CA ALA A 385 -8.81 15.94 9.98
C ALA A 385 -9.49 17.29 9.73
N THR A 386 -8.71 18.29 9.31
CA THR A 386 -9.24 19.61 8.94
C THR A 386 -10.15 19.52 7.72
N ILE A 387 -9.74 18.80 6.67
CA ILE A 387 -10.53 18.62 5.45
C ILE A 387 -11.80 17.81 5.73
N ALA A 388 -11.72 16.74 6.51
CA ALA A 388 -12.89 15.96 6.95
C ALA A 388 -13.89 16.83 7.71
N TRP A 389 -13.41 17.72 8.58
CA TRP A 389 -14.25 18.71 9.24
C TRP A 389 -14.95 19.63 8.23
N ILE A 390 -14.23 20.16 7.24
CA ILE A 390 -14.81 21.02 6.19
C ILE A 390 -15.92 20.26 5.44
N ILE A 391 -15.65 19.03 5.01
CA ILE A 391 -16.59 18.24 4.19
C ILE A 391 -17.85 17.86 4.98
N VAL A 392 -17.70 17.43 6.24
CA VAL A 392 -18.80 16.91 7.06
C VAL A 392 -19.57 18.03 7.74
N ARG A 393 -18.91 19.08 8.24
CA ARG A 393 -19.54 20.10 9.09
C ARG A 393 -20.00 21.34 8.36
N THR A 394 -19.40 21.66 7.21
CA THR A 394 -19.70 22.92 6.51
C THR A 394 -20.66 22.73 5.34
N LYS A 395 -21.39 23.79 5.02
CA LYS A 395 -22.21 23.92 3.79
C LYS A 395 -21.42 24.53 2.63
N TRP A 396 -20.09 24.55 2.70
CA TRP A 396 -19.25 25.20 1.69
C TRP A 396 -19.45 24.53 0.33
N ARG A 397 -19.71 25.34 -0.71
CA ARG A 397 -20.05 24.86 -2.06
C ARG A 397 -18.95 24.00 -2.70
N GLY A 398 -17.69 24.27 -2.37
CA GLY A 398 -16.53 23.55 -2.92
C GLY A 398 -16.20 22.22 -2.23
N LYS A 399 -17.00 21.77 -1.23
CA LYS A 399 -16.66 20.58 -0.44
C LYS A 399 -16.53 19.30 -1.25
N GLY A 400 -17.32 19.14 -2.32
CA GLY A 400 -17.21 17.99 -3.22
C GLY A 400 -15.92 18.00 -4.04
N ALA A 401 -15.46 19.17 -4.48
CA ALA A 401 -14.16 19.31 -5.14
C ALA A 401 -13.02 19.02 -4.16
N LEU A 402 -13.13 19.46 -2.91
CA LEU A 402 -12.14 19.17 -1.87
C LEU A 402 -12.05 17.68 -1.55
N ASP A 403 -13.20 17.00 -1.44
CA ASP A 403 -13.26 15.55 -1.25
C ASP A 403 -12.60 14.80 -2.42
N PHE A 404 -12.95 15.17 -3.66
CA PHE A 404 -12.32 14.63 -4.86
C PHE A 404 -10.80 14.86 -4.88
N LEU A 405 -10.35 16.08 -4.62
CA LEU A 405 -8.93 16.41 -4.61
C LEU A 405 -8.18 15.62 -3.54
N ALA A 406 -8.76 15.44 -2.35
CA ALA A 406 -8.10 14.72 -1.26
C ALA A 406 -8.02 13.22 -1.51
N PHE A 407 -8.97 12.68 -2.29
CA PHE A 407 -8.97 11.27 -2.66
C PHE A 407 -8.17 10.98 -3.94
N SER A 408 -8.02 11.96 -4.84
CA SER A 408 -7.39 11.79 -6.17
C SER A 408 -5.98 11.17 -6.18
N PRO A 409 -5.09 11.37 -5.18
CA PRO A 409 -3.78 10.71 -5.18
C PRO A 409 -3.83 9.18 -5.16
N ILE A 410 -4.98 8.59 -4.78
CA ILE A 410 -5.15 7.13 -4.80
C ILE A 410 -5.00 6.53 -6.19
N ALA A 411 -5.21 7.34 -7.24
CA ALA A 411 -5.07 6.89 -8.62
C ALA A 411 -3.65 7.06 -9.15
N MET A 412 -2.74 7.70 -8.41
CA MET A 412 -1.37 8.00 -8.84
C MET A 412 -0.40 6.94 -8.30
N PRO A 413 0.11 6.02 -9.14
CA PRO A 413 1.14 5.08 -8.74
C PRO A 413 2.35 5.82 -8.16
N GLY A 414 3.09 5.17 -7.25
CA GLY A 414 4.20 5.82 -6.54
C GLY A 414 5.25 6.43 -7.47
N LEU A 415 5.60 5.74 -8.57
CA LEU A 415 6.54 6.23 -9.59
C LEU A 415 5.97 7.42 -10.38
N VAL A 416 4.68 7.37 -10.72
CA VAL A 416 3.97 8.45 -11.42
C VAL A 416 3.94 9.71 -10.57
N LEU A 417 3.61 9.57 -9.28
CA LEU A 417 3.66 10.68 -8.33
C LEU A 417 5.09 11.21 -8.18
N GLY A 418 6.09 10.31 -8.13
CA GLY A 418 7.50 10.67 -8.06
C GLY A 418 7.93 11.54 -9.24
N ILE A 419 7.67 11.11 -10.48
CA ILE A 419 8.03 11.90 -11.66
C ILE A 419 7.19 13.19 -11.80
N ALA A 420 5.92 13.16 -11.40
CA ALA A 420 5.06 14.35 -11.37
C ALA A 420 5.63 15.45 -10.45
N ILE A 421 6.04 15.07 -9.23
CA ILE A 421 6.65 15.97 -8.25
C ILE A 421 8.06 16.41 -8.69
N LEU A 422 8.82 15.51 -9.33
CA LEU A 422 10.12 15.83 -9.91
C LEU A 422 10.01 16.97 -10.93
N TRP A 423 9.06 16.86 -11.88
CA TRP A 423 8.78 17.92 -12.84
C TRP A 423 8.38 19.23 -12.18
N LEU A 424 7.51 19.16 -11.17
CA LEU A 424 7.05 20.34 -10.44
C LEU A 424 8.22 21.14 -9.87
N TYR A 425 9.12 20.50 -9.13
CA TYR A 425 10.20 21.18 -8.42
C TYR A 425 11.47 21.42 -9.25
N LEU A 426 11.51 20.92 -10.49
CA LEU A 426 12.53 21.29 -11.46
C LEU A 426 12.08 22.46 -12.37
N VAL A 427 10.77 22.68 -12.49
CA VAL A 427 10.22 23.81 -13.27
C VAL A 427 9.95 25.02 -12.38
N VAL A 428 9.44 24.81 -11.17
CA VAL A 428 9.18 25.88 -10.21
C VAL A 428 10.47 26.27 -9.50
N PRO A 429 10.85 27.57 -9.45
CA PRO A 429 12.12 28.04 -8.89
C PRO A 429 12.10 28.08 -7.35
N VAL A 430 11.70 26.97 -6.71
CA VAL A 430 11.74 26.78 -5.26
C VAL A 430 12.74 25.65 -4.96
N PRO A 431 13.75 25.85 -4.11
CA PRO A 431 14.85 24.91 -3.89
C PRO A 431 14.44 23.70 -3.00
N VAL A 432 13.41 22.97 -3.42
CA VAL A 432 12.92 21.75 -2.76
C VAL A 432 13.62 20.51 -3.32
N TYR A 433 13.94 20.52 -4.61
CA TYR A 433 14.63 19.41 -5.26
C TYR A 433 16.01 19.15 -4.63
N GLY A 434 16.32 17.87 -4.39
CA GLY A 434 17.54 17.44 -3.70
C GLY A 434 17.52 17.62 -2.19
N THR A 435 16.40 18.04 -1.60
CA THR A 435 16.23 18.15 -0.14
C THR A 435 15.24 17.12 0.38
N LEU A 436 15.25 16.85 1.69
CA LEU A 436 14.31 15.93 2.33
C LEU A 436 12.84 16.37 2.17
N TRP A 437 12.59 17.67 1.94
CA TRP A 437 11.25 18.23 1.75
C TRP A 437 10.52 17.65 0.55
N ILE A 438 11.23 17.31 -0.54
CA ILE A 438 10.58 16.73 -1.72
C ILE A 438 9.93 15.38 -1.40
N LEU A 439 10.58 14.56 -0.56
CA LEU A 439 10.07 13.28 -0.09
C LEU A 439 8.91 13.48 0.88
N LEU A 440 9.02 14.46 1.79
CA LEU A 440 7.94 14.78 2.73
C LEU A 440 6.66 15.17 1.99
N ILE A 441 6.77 16.06 1.01
CA ILE A 441 5.64 16.50 0.18
C ILE A 441 5.03 15.32 -0.56
N ALA A 442 5.88 14.46 -1.15
CA ALA A 442 5.42 13.28 -1.85
C ALA A 442 4.67 12.29 -0.94
N TYR A 443 5.17 12.04 0.27
CA TYR A 443 4.51 11.15 1.22
C TYR A 443 3.19 11.75 1.73
N VAL A 444 3.16 13.05 2.03
CA VAL A 444 1.91 13.72 2.42
C VAL A 444 0.88 13.58 1.31
N THR A 445 1.23 13.93 0.06
CA THR A 445 0.33 13.77 -1.09
C THR A 445 -0.15 12.32 -1.25
N LYS A 446 0.78 11.35 -1.22
CA LYS A 446 0.47 9.93 -1.44
C LYS A 446 -0.53 9.38 -0.44
N TYR A 447 -0.42 9.76 0.83
CA TYR A 447 -1.20 9.17 1.91
C TYR A 447 -2.47 9.95 2.31
N LEU A 448 -2.74 11.10 1.66
CA LEU A 448 -3.99 11.86 1.83
C LEU A 448 -5.26 10.99 1.79
N PRO A 449 -5.48 10.09 0.81
CA PRO A 449 -6.74 9.34 0.72
C PRO A 449 -7.01 8.45 1.94
N PHE A 450 -5.95 7.89 2.52
CA PHE A 450 -6.04 7.01 3.68
C PHE A 450 -6.37 7.80 4.95
N GLY A 451 -5.69 8.94 5.16
CA GLY A 451 -6.01 9.85 6.26
C GLY A 451 -7.43 10.41 6.15
N MET A 452 -7.87 10.73 4.94
CA MET A 452 -9.24 11.20 4.67
C MET A 452 -10.29 10.17 5.05
N ARG A 453 -10.13 8.91 4.63
CA ARG A 453 -11.09 7.84 4.98
C ARG A 453 -11.18 7.64 6.50
N ALA A 454 -10.03 7.61 7.18
CA ALA A 454 -9.97 7.45 8.63
C ALA A 454 -10.65 8.62 9.37
N CYS A 455 -10.29 9.86 9.03
CA CYS A 455 -10.85 11.06 9.67
C CYS A 455 -12.34 11.26 9.36
N SER A 456 -12.78 11.06 8.12
CA SER A 456 -14.19 11.25 7.75
C SER A 456 -15.10 10.23 8.43
N SER A 457 -14.68 8.97 8.53
CA SER A 457 -15.46 7.92 9.21
C SER A 457 -15.67 8.23 10.70
N SER A 458 -14.64 8.73 11.40
CA SER A 458 -14.77 9.14 12.80
C SER A 458 -15.52 10.46 12.96
N MET A 459 -15.34 11.42 12.05
CA MET A 459 -16.04 12.71 12.10
C MET A 459 -17.56 12.53 12.02
N LEU A 460 -18.03 11.62 11.17
CA LEU A 460 -19.46 11.32 11.02
C LEU A 460 -20.11 10.77 12.30
N GLN A 461 -19.33 10.15 13.19
CA GLN A 461 -19.82 9.60 14.46
C GLN A 461 -19.97 10.66 15.56
N ILE A 462 -19.22 11.76 15.46
CA ILE A 462 -19.28 12.87 16.43
C ILE A 462 -20.51 13.73 16.11
N LYS A 463 -21.37 13.98 17.09
CA LYS A 463 -22.57 14.80 16.86
C LYS A 463 -22.25 16.30 16.86
N LYS A 464 -23.00 17.08 16.06
CA LYS A 464 -22.71 18.50 15.80
C LYS A 464 -22.98 19.41 17.01
N GLU A 465 -23.83 18.97 17.92
CA GLU A 465 -24.25 19.71 19.12
C GLU A 465 -23.06 19.99 20.06
N LEU A 466 -22.00 19.17 20.03
CA LEU A 466 -20.78 19.40 20.80
C LEU A 466 -20.01 20.64 20.31
N GLU A 467 -20.05 20.94 19.00
CA GLU A 467 -19.47 22.15 18.43
C GLU A 467 -20.32 23.37 18.79
N GLU A 468 -21.64 23.23 18.69
CA GLU A 468 -22.60 24.30 19.01
C GLU A 468 -22.53 24.70 20.50
N ALA A 469 -22.35 23.73 21.40
CA ALA A 469 -22.14 24.00 22.83
C ALA A 469 -20.81 24.74 23.10
N SER A 470 -19.73 24.38 22.38
CA SER A 470 -18.44 25.06 22.47
C SER A 470 -18.53 26.50 21.96
N GLU A 471 -19.17 26.70 20.81
CA GLU A 471 -19.40 28.04 20.23
C GLU A 471 -20.32 28.90 21.13
N ALA A 472 -21.38 28.33 21.70
CA ALA A 472 -22.25 29.02 22.66
C ALA A 472 -21.50 29.42 23.94
N SER A 473 -20.45 28.69 24.30
CA SER A 473 -19.55 29.02 25.42
C SER A 473 -18.49 30.07 25.07
N GLY A 474 -18.55 30.67 23.87
CA GLY A 474 -17.65 31.72 23.42
C GLY A 474 -16.31 31.24 22.84
N ALA A 475 -16.15 29.93 22.62
CA ALA A 475 -14.92 29.39 22.04
C ALA A 475 -14.77 29.75 20.56
N SER A 476 -13.54 30.05 20.13
CA SER A 476 -13.23 30.23 18.71
C SER A 476 -13.26 28.89 17.95
N TRP A 477 -13.32 28.91 16.62
CA TRP A 477 -13.24 27.68 15.82
C TRP A 477 -11.97 26.87 16.13
N THR A 478 -10.82 27.55 16.31
CA THR A 478 -9.55 26.88 16.63
C THR A 478 -9.60 26.22 18.00
N ASP A 479 -10.24 26.86 18.98
CA ASP A 479 -10.46 26.27 20.30
C ASP A 479 -11.38 25.05 20.22
N THR A 480 -12.53 25.19 19.54
CA THR A 480 -13.47 24.08 19.33
C THR A 480 -12.79 22.91 18.59
N PHE A 481 -12.06 23.19 17.52
CA PHE A 481 -11.38 22.16 16.75
C PHE A 481 -10.30 21.44 17.58
N ARG A 482 -9.42 22.19 18.27
CA ARG A 482 -8.28 21.61 19.00
C ARG A 482 -8.68 20.96 20.33
N LYS A 483 -9.65 21.54 21.07
CA LYS A 483 -9.99 21.10 22.43
C LYS A 483 -11.21 20.17 22.49
N VAL A 484 -12.09 20.22 21.49
CA VAL A 484 -13.30 19.37 21.46
C VAL A 484 -13.20 18.33 20.34
N ILE A 485 -13.02 18.77 19.09
CA ILE A 485 -13.11 17.87 17.94
C ILE A 485 -11.91 16.93 17.82
N LEU A 486 -10.68 17.46 17.88
CA LEU A 486 -9.48 16.65 17.70
C LEU A 486 -9.32 15.54 18.75
N PRO A 487 -9.61 15.77 20.05
CA PRO A 487 -9.62 14.69 21.05
C PRO A 487 -10.70 13.64 20.81
N LEU A 488 -11.90 14.05 20.38
CA LEU A 488 -12.98 13.11 20.04
C LEU A 488 -12.69 12.33 18.75
N LEU A 489 -11.93 12.91 17.82
CA LEU A 489 -11.43 12.23 16.62
C LEU A 489 -10.24 11.29 16.89
N ALA A 490 -9.67 11.30 18.10
CA ALA A 490 -8.44 10.58 18.41
C ALA A 490 -8.44 9.11 17.98
N PRO A 491 -9.52 8.31 18.11
CA PRO A 491 -9.50 6.91 17.68
C PRO A 491 -9.22 6.75 16.17
N GLY A 492 -9.93 7.49 15.31
CA GLY A 492 -9.70 7.48 13.87
C GLY A 492 -8.41 8.17 13.46
N PHE A 493 -8.06 9.26 14.13
CA PHE A 493 -6.82 10.00 13.91
C PHE A 493 -5.60 9.11 14.17
N VAL A 494 -5.55 8.42 15.32
CA VAL A 494 -4.45 7.54 15.70
C VAL A 494 -4.40 6.33 14.77
N ALA A 495 -5.54 5.71 14.44
CA ALA A 495 -5.57 4.59 13.49
C ALA A 495 -5.01 4.98 12.11
N GLY A 496 -5.42 6.15 11.58
CA GLY A 496 -4.87 6.68 10.35
C GLY A 496 -3.38 7.02 10.47
N TRP A 497 -2.95 7.65 11.58
CA TRP A 497 -1.56 8.00 11.82
C TRP A 497 -0.65 6.76 11.79
N ILE A 498 -1.07 5.68 12.47
CA ILE A 498 -0.36 4.39 12.47
C ILE A 498 -0.23 3.83 11.06
N TYR A 499 -1.32 3.89 10.29
CA TYR A 499 -1.30 3.42 8.92
C TYR A 499 -0.27 4.20 8.08
N VAL A 500 -0.32 5.53 8.14
CA VAL A 500 0.56 6.40 7.35
C VAL A 500 2.02 6.25 7.75
N ILE A 501 2.37 6.24 9.05
CA ILE A 501 3.76 6.04 9.47
C ILE A 501 4.29 4.68 9.04
N THR A 502 3.50 3.62 9.19
CA THR A 502 3.90 2.24 8.88
C THR A 502 4.15 2.03 7.39
N HIS A 503 3.38 2.71 6.53
CA HIS A 503 3.54 2.63 5.08
C HIS A 503 4.60 3.61 4.55
N SER A 504 4.64 4.85 5.02
CA SER A 504 5.64 5.85 4.60
C SER A 504 7.07 5.41 4.92
N PHE A 505 7.28 4.73 6.06
CA PHE A 505 8.59 4.28 6.48
C PHE A 505 9.21 3.25 5.52
N ARG A 506 8.36 2.51 4.78
CA ARG A 506 8.74 1.48 3.81
C ARG A 506 8.51 1.89 2.35
N GLU A 507 8.28 3.17 2.10
CA GLU A 507 7.91 3.65 0.78
C GLU A 507 9.11 3.68 -0.17
N LEU A 508 9.15 2.76 -1.14
CA LEU A 508 10.21 2.70 -2.15
C LEU A 508 9.83 3.46 -3.45
N SER A 509 8.65 3.18 -4.00
CA SER A 509 8.28 3.56 -5.37
C SER A 509 8.32 5.05 -5.63
N THR A 510 7.85 5.88 -4.70
CA THR A 510 7.95 7.34 -4.86
C THR A 510 9.35 7.85 -4.54
N SER A 511 10.01 7.25 -3.55
CA SER A 511 11.33 7.64 -3.07
C SER A 511 12.41 7.45 -4.14
N ILE A 512 12.36 6.36 -4.91
CA ILE A 512 13.40 6.00 -5.89
C ILE A 512 13.46 6.99 -7.06
N MET A 513 12.36 7.69 -7.34
CA MET A 513 12.31 8.77 -8.33
C MET A 513 12.91 10.08 -7.80
N LEU A 514 12.79 10.33 -6.50
CA LEU A 514 13.00 11.66 -5.91
C LEU A 514 14.28 11.79 -5.09
N TYR A 515 14.82 10.70 -4.57
CA TYR A 515 15.99 10.75 -3.70
C TYR A 515 17.25 11.25 -4.43
N ARG A 516 18.12 11.88 -3.65
CA ARG A 516 19.46 12.32 -4.03
C ARG A 516 20.44 11.99 -2.90
N ALA A 517 21.73 12.18 -3.17
CA ALA A 517 22.77 12.01 -2.15
C ALA A 517 22.47 12.90 -0.93
N GLY A 518 22.48 12.30 0.27
CA GLY A 518 22.13 12.96 1.53
C GLY A 518 20.65 12.88 1.94
N THR A 519 19.75 12.52 1.03
CA THR A 519 18.31 12.35 1.32
C THR A 519 17.87 10.88 1.23
N GLU A 520 18.80 9.95 1.39
CA GLU A 520 18.50 8.52 1.30
C GLU A 520 17.52 8.13 2.43
N VAL A 521 16.66 7.15 2.16
CA VAL A 521 15.73 6.54 3.14
C VAL A 521 15.97 5.04 3.17
N ILE A 522 15.58 4.35 4.25
CA ILE A 522 15.92 2.92 4.44
C ILE A 522 15.52 2.06 3.24
N ALA A 523 14.32 2.27 2.68
CA ALA A 523 13.85 1.51 1.52
C ALA A 523 14.78 1.65 0.30
N ILE A 524 15.36 2.83 0.09
CA ILE A 524 16.33 3.09 -0.98
C ILE A 524 17.64 2.37 -0.71
N VAL A 525 18.13 2.42 0.52
CA VAL A 525 19.37 1.72 0.89
C VAL A 525 19.20 0.21 0.74
N LEU A 526 18.04 -0.36 1.07
CA LEU A 526 17.75 -1.77 0.80
C LEU A 526 17.83 -2.08 -0.69
N PHE A 527 17.27 -1.21 -1.53
CA PHE A 527 17.35 -1.36 -2.99
C PHE A 527 18.79 -1.24 -3.52
N GLU A 528 19.57 -0.28 -3.02
CA GLU A 528 20.98 -0.11 -3.43
C GLU A 528 21.87 -1.27 -2.96
N LEU A 529 21.63 -1.81 -1.76
CA LEU A 529 22.33 -3.01 -1.29
C LEU A 529 21.96 -4.24 -2.11
N TRP A 530 20.71 -4.33 -2.60
CA TRP A 530 20.29 -5.38 -3.53
C TRP A 530 21.04 -5.26 -4.86
N ASP A 531 21.00 -4.08 -5.46
CA ASP A 531 21.65 -3.79 -6.76
C ASP A 531 23.16 -3.99 -6.68
N GLY A 532 23.78 -3.66 -5.54
CA GLY A 532 25.18 -3.90 -5.24
C GLY A 532 25.54 -5.34 -4.85
N GLY A 533 24.59 -6.29 -4.82
CA GLY A 533 24.82 -7.70 -4.47
C GLY A 533 25.13 -7.97 -2.99
N GLN A 534 24.89 -7.01 -2.11
CA GLN A 534 25.18 -7.06 -0.67
C GLN A 534 24.00 -7.65 0.12
N TYR A 535 23.62 -8.89 -0.19
CA TYR A 535 22.41 -9.52 0.37
C TYR A 535 22.41 -9.68 1.90
N PRO A 536 23.52 -10.06 2.57
CA PRO A 536 23.52 -10.17 4.04
C PRO A 536 23.35 -8.82 4.75
N GLN A 537 23.96 -7.75 4.22
CA GLN A 537 23.81 -6.38 4.75
C GLN A 537 22.39 -5.87 4.53
N LEU A 538 21.81 -6.12 3.35
CA LEU A 538 20.40 -5.84 3.06
C LEU A 538 19.50 -6.55 4.07
N ALA A 539 19.73 -7.85 4.29
CA ALA A 539 18.94 -8.65 5.21
C ALA A 539 19.03 -8.11 6.64
N ALA A 540 20.22 -7.77 7.13
CA ALA A 540 20.40 -7.16 8.44
C ALA A 540 19.70 -5.79 8.58
N LEU A 541 19.80 -4.91 7.57
CA LEU A 541 19.09 -3.63 7.57
C LEU A 541 17.56 -3.84 7.53
N GLY A 542 17.11 -4.84 6.77
CA GLY A 542 15.72 -5.24 6.69
C GLY A 542 15.18 -5.71 8.03
N MET A 543 15.95 -6.49 8.78
CA MET A 543 15.58 -6.92 10.14
C MET A 543 15.49 -5.75 11.12
N VAL A 544 16.41 -4.79 11.04
CA VAL A 544 16.33 -3.54 11.83
C VAL A 544 15.06 -2.78 11.49
N MET A 545 14.73 -2.65 10.20
CA MET A 545 13.51 -1.99 9.74
C MET A 545 12.23 -2.69 10.24
N ILE A 546 12.17 -4.02 10.16
CA ILE A 546 11.05 -4.81 10.69
C ILE A 546 10.92 -4.58 12.21
N ALA A 547 12.01 -4.61 12.96
CA ALA A 547 12.00 -4.37 14.40
C ALA A 547 11.45 -2.98 14.75
N ILE A 548 11.85 -1.94 14.01
CA ILE A 548 11.33 -0.57 14.17
C ILE A 548 9.82 -0.52 13.88
N LEU A 549 9.36 -1.13 12.79
CA LEU A 549 7.94 -1.16 12.43
C LEU A 549 7.09 -1.91 13.45
N ILE A 550 7.60 -3.01 14.00
CA ILE A 550 6.96 -3.73 15.12
C ILE A 550 6.87 -2.82 16.34
N ALA A 551 7.97 -2.14 16.73
CA ALA A 551 7.97 -1.23 17.87
C ALA A 551 6.95 -0.10 17.69
N ILE A 552 6.92 0.55 16.53
CA ILE A 552 5.94 1.59 16.19
C ILE A 552 4.51 1.03 16.30
N SER A 553 4.25 -0.14 15.73
CA SER A 553 2.93 -0.78 15.75
C SER A 553 2.48 -1.13 17.17
N LEU A 554 3.39 -1.62 18.03
CA LEU A 554 3.10 -1.98 19.42
C LEU A 554 2.84 -0.74 20.28
N ILE A 555 3.70 0.28 20.17
CA ILE A 555 3.53 1.56 20.87
C ILE A 555 2.17 2.16 20.52
N ALA A 556 1.85 2.16 19.24
CA ALA A 556 0.64 2.81 18.80
C ALA A 556 -0.64 2.01 19.14
N ARG A 557 -0.57 0.66 19.18
CA ARG A 557 -1.63 -0.17 19.78
C ARG A 557 -1.82 0.15 21.27
N ALA A 558 -0.74 0.30 22.03
CA ALA A 558 -0.82 0.63 23.46
C ALA A 558 -1.46 2.00 23.71
N ILE A 559 -1.15 2.98 22.86
CA ILE A 559 -1.76 4.32 22.88
C ILE A 559 -3.24 4.22 22.52
N GLY A 560 -3.58 3.54 21.42
CA GLY A 560 -4.97 3.38 20.95
C GLY A 560 -5.88 2.68 21.97
N ALA A 561 -5.37 1.66 22.66
CA ALA A 561 -6.12 0.95 23.70
C ALA A 561 -6.51 1.86 24.88
N ARG A 562 -5.66 2.82 25.26
CA ARG A 562 -5.98 3.78 26.32
C ARG A 562 -7.14 4.70 25.96
N TYR A 563 -7.27 5.07 24.69
CA TYR A 563 -8.37 5.91 24.20
C TYR A 563 -9.66 5.12 23.95
N SER A 564 -9.57 3.83 23.55
CA SER A 564 -10.77 2.99 23.38
C SER A 564 -11.40 2.55 24.71
N ILE A 565 -10.61 2.39 25.77
CA ILE A 565 -11.08 1.96 27.11
C ILE A 565 -11.85 3.08 27.84
N GLN A 566 -11.71 4.35 27.42
CA GLN A 566 -12.45 5.47 28.04
C GLN A 566 -13.86 5.69 27.42
N GLN A 567 -14.29 4.88 26.46
CA GLN A 567 -15.59 5.02 25.78
C GLN A 567 -16.52 3.80 25.91
N VAL A 568 -16.28 2.90 26.87
CA VAL A 568 -17.22 1.83 27.25
C VAL A 568 -17.78 2.08 28.63
#